data_AF-A0A552IIS1-F1
#
_entry.id   AF-A0A552IIS1-F1
#
_cell.length_a   1.000
_cell.length_b   1.000
_cell.length_c   1.000
_cell.angle_alpha   90.00
_cell.angle_beta   90.00
_cell.angle_gamma   90.00
#
_symmetry.space_group_name_H-M   'P 1'
#
loop_
_entity.id
_entity.type
_entity.pdbx_description
1 polymer ?
#
loop_
_entity_poly.entity_id
_entity_poly.type
_entity_poly.pdbx_seq_one_letter_code
_entity_poly.pdbx_strand_id
1 'polypeptide(L)'
;MSFCLGYINHLGLLKKKSAHRLLLLQAGFTITELLLAGVMMLIAVLVSGIGVITLLRSNYRANADSEIRNNLNRTLEFVSDDVRRAKTIATSETAIRSSGRVPPGARAVLAFQIPNPRNPGEEIADQIVYYTKGPENSLLTGPRVLWRFGPDLDANGNYITPQNIDTWKHSPVTDRLADATNNQRRYNCDPFQTVEVPTGWQRIPAARDQVEGFYSCVRGGQVILNANAQLEMTTLTAGTRDKVDYAASTRVATRAINDLFFLTAAPFNLRQGTGEARPNPTLPIVTQPATVIAEIIQGETCPLSSCGVLAAPDRLLPGQPTVAMGSPVQANIGDGIVVSVYRLRNVYVNDQLQTGVEAYTRDNLPQNINISLNNNQVLFVLTSRTNQSYQVLVTFTPR
;
A
#
# COMPACT_ATOMS: atom_id res chain seq x y z
N MET A 1 -11.58 -53.29 1.39
CA MET A 1 -10.77 -53.92 0.33
C MET A 1 -9.42 -54.30 0.93
N SER A 2 -9.35 -55.53 1.43
CA SER A 2 -8.12 -56.22 1.84
C SER A 2 -7.67 -57.08 0.67
N PHE A 3 -6.40 -57.04 0.29
CA PHE A 3 -5.65 -58.05 -0.48
C PHE A 3 -4.18 -57.58 -0.50
N CYS A 4 -3.13 -58.35 -0.26
CA CYS A 4 -3.00 -59.75 0.10
C CYS A 4 -1.58 -59.99 0.66
N LEU A 5 -1.48 -60.56 1.87
CA LEU A 5 -0.32 -61.35 2.27
C LEU A 5 -0.34 -62.62 1.40
N GLY A 6 0.75 -62.87 0.68
CA GLY A 6 0.88 -64.00 -0.23
C GLY A 6 2.30 -64.54 -0.26
N TYR A 7 2.59 -65.40 0.71
CA TYR A 7 3.17 -66.72 0.44
C TYR A 7 4.54 -66.78 -0.26
N ILE A 8 5.64 -66.74 0.51
CA ILE A 8 6.84 -67.53 0.19
C ILE A 8 7.34 -68.18 1.47
N ASN A 9 6.68 -69.28 1.82
CA ASN A 9 7.18 -70.25 2.80
C ASN A 9 7.57 -71.50 2.02
N HIS A 10 8.79 -71.54 1.49
CA HIS A 10 9.43 -72.76 1.02
C HIS A 10 10.86 -72.81 1.54
N LEU A 11 10.96 -73.29 2.77
CA LEU A 11 12.16 -73.92 3.33
C LEU A 11 12.53 -75.13 2.48
N GLY A 12 13.46 -74.93 1.55
CA GLY A 12 14.19 -75.98 0.86
C GLY A 12 15.59 -76.12 1.45
N LEU A 13 15.73 -76.99 2.46
CA LEU A 13 16.91 -77.81 2.74
C LEU A 13 18.29 -77.22 2.34
N LEU A 14 18.78 -76.21 3.07
CA LEU A 14 20.21 -75.92 3.09
C LEU A 14 20.91 -76.89 4.05
N LYS A 15 21.58 -77.84 3.42
CA LYS A 15 22.45 -78.87 3.99
C LYS A 15 23.34 -78.27 5.10
N LYS A 16 23.08 -78.69 6.35
CA LYS A 16 23.93 -78.46 7.51
C LYS A 16 25.31 -79.07 7.26
N LYS A 17 26.27 -78.28 6.76
CA LYS A 17 27.70 -78.54 6.92
C LYS A 17 28.18 -77.73 8.11
N SER A 18 28.23 -78.39 9.25
CA SER A 18 28.95 -77.88 10.42
C SER A 18 30.46 -77.88 10.17
N ALA A 19 31.12 -77.04 10.97
CA ALA A 19 32.53 -77.09 11.35
C ALA A 19 33.44 -76.08 10.65
N HIS A 20 33.66 -74.99 11.39
CA HIS A 20 34.97 -74.43 11.66
C HIS A 20 36.00 -74.47 10.53
N ARG A 21 36.13 -73.34 9.84
CA ARG A 21 37.40 -72.90 9.28
C ARG A 21 37.63 -71.44 9.68
N LEU A 22 38.42 -71.28 10.74
CA LEU A 22 39.40 -70.20 10.94
C LEU A 22 38.89 -68.76 10.69
N LEU A 23 38.42 -68.04 11.71
CA LEU A 23 39.32 -67.18 12.51
C LEU A 23 40.80 -67.29 12.08
N LEU A 24 41.33 -66.19 11.55
CA LEU A 24 42.69 -66.00 11.03
C LEU A 24 42.99 -66.62 9.65
N LEU A 25 42.59 -65.93 8.58
CA LEU A 25 43.64 -65.36 7.74
C LEU A 25 43.85 -63.93 8.22
N GLN A 26 44.85 -63.74 9.08
CA GLN A 26 45.63 -62.51 9.08
C GLN A 26 46.35 -62.43 7.73
N ALA A 27 45.61 -62.25 6.64
CA ALA A 27 46.18 -61.61 5.46
C ALA A 27 46.25 -60.14 5.88
N GLY A 28 47.45 -59.69 6.28
CA GLY A 28 47.69 -58.26 6.44
C GLY A 28 47.17 -57.56 5.18
N PHE A 29 46.42 -56.47 5.37
CA PHE A 29 45.92 -55.68 4.26
C PHE A 29 47.05 -55.41 3.28
N THR A 30 46.83 -55.70 2.00
CA THR A 30 47.80 -55.31 0.99
C THR A 30 47.86 -53.79 0.94
N ILE A 31 49.06 -53.21 0.76
CA ILE A 31 49.25 -51.75 0.73
C ILE A 31 48.30 -51.09 -0.29
N THR A 32 48.01 -51.76 -1.39
CA THR A 32 47.10 -51.31 -2.45
C THR A 32 45.63 -51.25 -2.01
N GLU A 33 45.14 -52.20 -1.22
CA GLU A 33 43.76 -52.18 -0.69
C GLU A 33 43.56 -51.08 0.35
N LEU A 34 44.55 -50.90 1.23
CA LEU A 34 44.54 -49.81 2.22
C LEU A 34 44.55 -48.44 1.52
N LEU A 35 45.32 -48.31 0.44
CA LEU A 35 45.39 -47.08 -0.35
C LEU A 35 44.06 -46.82 -1.09
N LEU A 36 43.44 -47.84 -1.68
CA LEU A 36 42.14 -47.69 -2.34
C LEU A 36 41.03 -47.31 -1.34
N ALA A 37 40.96 -47.99 -0.20
CA ALA A 37 40.01 -47.67 0.86
C ALA A 37 40.21 -46.25 1.39
N GLY A 38 41.46 -45.82 1.58
CA GLY A 38 41.80 -44.46 1.98
C GLY A 38 41.36 -43.41 0.97
N VAL A 39 41.57 -43.65 -0.33
CA VAL A 39 41.13 -42.74 -1.40
C VAL A 39 39.60 -42.66 -1.46
N MET A 40 38.89 -43.78 -1.37
CA MET A 40 37.42 -43.80 -1.36
C MET A 40 36.85 -43.07 -0.15
N MET A 41 37.46 -43.25 1.04
CA MET A 41 37.08 -42.53 2.24
C MET A 41 37.32 -41.02 2.09
N LEU A 42 38.45 -40.61 1.53
CA LEU A 42 38.77 -39.20 1.29
C LEU A 42 37.74 -38.56 0.34
N ILE A 43 37.39 -39.23 -0.76
CA ILE A 43 36.36 -38.76 -1.69
C ILE A 43 35.00 -38.65 -0.98
N ALA A 44 34.61 -39.66 -0.20
CA ALA A 44 33.34 -39.64 0.53
C ALA A 44 33.27 -38.49 1.54
N VAL A 45 34.36 -38.22 2.26
CA VAL A 45 34.45 -37.09 3.20
C VAL A 45 34.36 -35.75 2.47
N LEU A 46 35.01 -35.60 1.31
CA LEU A 46 34.95 -34.38 0.51
C LEU A 46 33.52 -34.11 -0.01
N VAL A 47 32.88 -35.12 -0.59
CA VAL A 47 31.50 -35.00 -1.11
C VAL A 47 30.52 -34.70 0.04
N SER A 48 30.67 -35.38 1.18
CA SER A 48 29.83 -35.13 2.36
C SER A 48 30.06 -33.73 2.94
N GLY A 49 31.31 -33.24 2.94
CA GLY A 49 31.66 -31.89 3.38
C GLY A 49 30.96 -30.82 2.54
N ILE A 50 30.95 -30.97 1.21
CA ILE A 50 30.18 -30.07 0.32
C ILE A 50 28.69 -30.14 0.64
N GLY A 51 28.14 -31.35 0.82
CA GLY A 51 26.74 -31.56 1.18
C GLY A 51 26.34 -30.81 2.46
N VAL A 52 27.11 -30.97 3.54
CA VAL A 52 26.84 -30.28 4.81
C VAL A 52 26.92 -28.75 4.66
N ILE A 53 27.90 -28.22 3.93
CA ILE A 53 28.02 -26.77 3.70
C ILE A 53 26.80 -26.22 2.96
N THR A 54 26.30 -26.95 1.95
CA THR A 54 25.10 -26.53 1.21
C THR A 54 23.85 -26.53 2.08
N LEU A 55 23.68 -27.56 2.93
CA LEU A 55 22.55 -27.64 3.87
C LEU A 55 22.60 -26.53 4.92
N LEU A 56 23.77 -26.28 5.53
CA LEU A 56 23.95 -25.21 6.49
C LEU A 56 23.64 -23.85 5.86
N ARG A 57 24.16 -23.57 4.66
CA ARG A 57 23.87 -22.32 3.94
C ARG A 57 22.37 -22.15 3.67
N SER A 58 21.71 -23.22 3.25
CA SER A 58 20.25 -23.21 3.02
C SER A 58 19.49 -22.88 4.31
N ASN A 59 19.84 -23.53 5.42
CA ASN A 59 19.21 -23.27 6.72
C ASN A 59 19.45 -21.84 7.22
N TYR A 60 20.68 -21.33 7.10
CA TYR A 60 20.98 -19.94 7.45
C TYR A 60 20.17 -18.96 6.61
N ARG A 61 20.04 -19.21 5.30
CA ARG A 61 19.27 -18.35 4.40
C ARG A 61 17.77 -18.39 4.71
N ALA A 62 17.22 -19.58 4.95
CA ALA A 62 15.82 -19.75 5.30
C ALA A 62 15.48 -19.08 6.65
N ASN A 63 16.36 -19.22 7.65
CA ASN A 63 16.20 -18.56 8.95
C ASN A 63 16.24 -17.03 8.81
N ALA A 64 17.22 -16.50 8.06
CA ALA A 64 17.33 -15.07 7.79
C ALA A 64 16.09 -14.52 7.06
N ASP A 65 15.60 -15.21 6.03
CA ASP A 65 14.41 -14.83 5.30
C ASP A 65 13.17 -14.83 6.21
N SER A 66 13.00 -15.85 7.04
CA SER A 66 11.90 -15.91 8.01
C SER A 66 11.97 -14.79 9.05
N GLU A 67 13.16 -14.50 9.59
CA GLU A 67 13.36 -13.44 10.58
C GLU A 67 13.04 -12.06 10.02
N ILE A 68 13.56 -11.74 8.82
CA ILE A 68 13.33 -10.44 8.17
C ILE A 68 11.84 -10.26 7.85
N ARG A 69 11.18 -11.29 7.31
CA ARG A 69 9.74 -11.23 7.01
C ARG A 69 8.92 -10.98 8.26
N ASN A 70 9.20 -11.71 9.34
CA ASN A 70 8.50 -11.56 10.60
C ASN A 70 8.71 -10.17 11.21
N ASN A 71 9.95 -9.69 11.27
CA ASN A 71 10.29 -8.39 11.85
C ASN A 71 9.65 -7.23 11.05
N LEU A 72 9.75 -7.29 9.72
CA LEU A 72 9.22 -6.24 8.85
C LEU A 72 7.69 -6.22 8.83
N ASN A 73 7.02 -7.38 8.83
CA ASN A 73 5.57 -7.44 8.93
C ASN A 73 5.07 -6.93 10.29
N ARG A 74 5.72 -7.30 11.40
CA ARG A 74 5.42 -6.78 12.74
C ARG A 74 5.63 -5.28 12.83
N THR A 75 6.65 -4.75 12.15
CA THR A 75 6.90 -3.31 12.04
C THR A 75 5.76 -2.61 11.33
N LEU A 76 5.35 -3.11 10.17
CA LEU A 76 4.24 -2.53 9.43
C LEU A 76 2.93 -2.58 10.21
N GLU A 77 2.67 -3.64 10.97
CA GLU A 77 1.53 -3.74 11.87
C GLU A 77 1.59 -2.69 12.99
N PHE A 78 2.74 -2.58 13.66
CA PHE A 78 2.96 -1.59 14.71
C PHE A 78 2.75 -0.15 14.22
N VAL A 79 3.39 0.23 13.12
CA VAL A 79 3.26 1.58 12.54
C VAL A 79 1.83 1.80 12.04
N SER A 80 1.17 0.78 11.49
CA SER A 80 -0.23 0.87 11.08
C SER A 80 -1.15 1.15 12.26
N ASP A 81 -0.94 0.50 13.40
CA ASP A 81 -1.72 0.75 14.61
C ASP A 81 -1.49 2.15 15.19
N ASP A 82 -0.27 2.67 15.08
CA ASP A 82 0.06 4.05 15.47
C ASP A 82 -0.65 5.05 14.53
N VAL A 83 -0.62 4.81 13.21
CA VAL A 83 -1.33 5.63 12.22
C VAL A 83 -2.85 5.55 12.39
N ARG A 84 -3.40 4.39 12.73
CA ARG A 84 -4.83 4.25 13.05
C ARG A 84 -5.24 5.13 14.22
N ARG A 85 -4.35 5.40 15.18
CA ARG A 85 -4.64 6.30 16.32
C ARG A 85 -4.48 7.78 15.96
N ALA A 86 -3.92 8.11 14.80
CA ALA A 86 -3.75 9.48 14.38
C ALA A 86 -5.09 10.18 14.10
N LYS A 87 -5.10 11.49 14.29
CA LYS A 87 -6.15 12.42 13.86
C LYS A 87 -5.80 13.03 12.52
N THR A 88 -4.62 13.63 12.44
CA THR A 88 -4.11 14.32 11.25
C THR A 88 -2.74 13.77 10.89
N ILE A 89 -2.50 13.58 9.58
CA ILE A 89 -1.24 13.07 9.04
C ILE A 89 -0.55 14.19 8.28
N ALA A 90 0.77 14.32 8.45
CA ALA A 90 1.57 15.25 7.66
C ALA A 90 1.53 14.82 6.18
N THR A 91 1.07 15.72 5.31
CA THR A 91 0.90 15.42 3.88
C THR A 91 2.20 15.54 3.09
N SER A 92 3.19 16.30 3.59
CA SER A 92 4.47 16.51 2.94
C SER A 92 5.63 16.49 3.94
N GLU A 93 6.85 16.39 3.43
CA GLU A 93 8.08 16.49 4.24
C GLU A 93 8.20 17.86 4.95
N THR A 94 7.70 18.93 4.32
CA THR A 94 7.66 20.28 4.92
C THR A 94 6.61 20.43 6.03
N ALA A 95 5.58 19.58 6.05
CA ALA A 95 4.57 19.55 7.10
C ALA A 95 5.05 18.80 8.36
N ILE A 96 6.21 18.13 8.28
CA ILE A 96 6.82 17.43 9.42
C ILE A 96 7.60 18.43 10.26
N ARG A 97 7.21 18.58 11.52
CA ARG A 97 7.93 19.40 12.51
C ARG A 97 9.17 18.67 12.99
N SER A 98 10.23 18.69 12.20
CA SER A 98 11.48 17.96 12.45
C SER A 98 12.42 18.65 13.45
N SER A 99 12.28 19.97 13.66
CA SER A 99 13.17 20.76 14.53
C SER A 99 13.16 20.21 15.97
N GLY A 100 14.31 19.71 16.43
CA GLY A 100 14.50 19.12 17.77
C GLY A 100 13.95 17.70 17.96
N ARG A 101 13.27 17.11 16.96
CA ARG A 101 12.60 15.80 17.06
C ARG A 101 13.24 14.71 16.20
N VAL A 102 13.99 15.13 15.18
CA VAL A 102 14.76 14.25 14.31
C VAL A 102 16.23 14.63 14.47
N PRO A 103 17.10 13.69 14.90
CA PRO A 103 18.53 13.96 15.03
C PRO A 103 19.17 14.42 13.70
N PRO A 104 20.28 15.19 13.75
CA PRO A 104 21.05 15.48 12.54
C PRO A 104 21.48 14.21 11.82
N GLY A 105 21.41 14.22 10.48
CA GLY A 105 21.74 13.06 9.65
C GLY A 105 20.66 11.96 9.62
N ALA A 106 19.55 12.12 10.35
CA ALA A 106 18.38 11.26 10.23
C ALA A 106 17.34 11.87 9.27
N ARG A 107 16.48 11.01 8.71
CA ARG A 107 15.51 11.35 7.68
C ARG A 107 14.10 11.07 8.14
N ALA A 108 13.25 12.08 8.21
CA ALA A 108 11.83 11.87 8.49
C ALA A 108 11.12 11.15 7.34
N VAL A 109 10.31 10.15 7.65
CA VAL A 109 9.60 9.30 6.67
C VAL A 109 8.09 9.29 6.86
N LEU A 110 7.60 9.66 8.05
CA LEU A 110 6.18 9.77 8.38
C LEU A 110 6.03 10.61 9.64
N ALA A 111 5.01 11.47 9.69
CA ALA A 111 4.62 12.13 10.93
C ALA A 111 3.11 12.32 11.02
N PHE A 112 2.57 12.31 12.23
CA PHE A 112 1.14 12.49 12.48
C PHE A 112 0.87 12.99 13.90
N GLN A 113 -0.31 13.56 14.10
CA GLN A 113 -0.80 14.05 15.38
C GLN A 113 -1.88 13.10 15.89
N ILE A 114 -1.93 12.93 17.20
CA ILE A 114 -2.92 12.11 17.89
C ILE A 114 -3.94 13.02 18.59
N PRO A 115 -5.20 12.57 18.74
CA PRO A 115 -6.19 13.32 19.49
C PRO A 115 -5.79 13.39 20.97
N ASN A 116 -6.15 14.48 21.65
CA ASN A 116 -5.91 14.65 23.07
C ASN A 116 -6.80 13.68 23.87
N PRO A 117 -6.21 12.77 24.69
CA PRO A 117 -7.00 11.81 25.49
C PRO A 117 -8.04 12.44 26.40
N ARG A 118 -7.83 13.68 26.87
CA ARG A 118 -8.76 14.41 27.75
C ARG A 118 -9.86 15.11 26.97
N ASN A 119 -9.60 15.47 25.71
CA ASN A 119 -10.54 16.15 24.83
C ASN A 119 -10.34 15.64 23.39
N PRO A 120 -11.01 14.56 22.98
CA PRO A 120 -10.80 13.94 21.66
C PRO A 120 -11.13 14.84 20.46
N GLY A 121 -11.82 15.96 20.68
CA GLY A 121 -12.08 16.99 19.66
C GLY A 121 -10.87 17.87 19.35
N GLU A 122 -9.83 17.83 20.19
CA GLU A 122 -8.63 18.64 20.07
C GLU A 122 -7.41 17.75 19.77
N GLU A 123 -6.50 18.23 18.94
CA GLU A 123 -5.25 17.54 18.65
C GLU A 123 -4.15 17.96 19.61
N ILE A 124 -3.24 17.04 19.89
CA ILE A 124 -2.00 17.42 20.56
C ILE A 124 -1.15 18.22 19.56
N ALA A 125 -0.62 19.36 20.01
CA ALA A 125 0.16 20.25 19.15
C ALA A 125 1.39 19.57 18.54
N ASP A 126 1.92 18.53 19.19
CA ASP A 126 3.09 17.80 18.76
C ASP A 126 2.79 16.61 17.86
N GLN A 127 3.79 16.25 17.06
CA GLN A 127 3.71 15.19 16.05
C GLN A 127 4.60 14.03 16.45
N ILE A 128 4.04 12.83 16.44
CA ILE A 128 4.84 11.59 16.47
C ILE A 128 5.57 11.51 15.13
N VAL A 129 6.89 11.37 15.16
CA VAL A 129 7.74 11.37 13.97
C VAL A 129 8.46 10.03 13.84
N TYR A 130 8.31 9.39 12.69
CA TYR A 130 9.12 8.27 12.28
C TYR A 130 10.25 8.76 11.38
N TYR A 131 11.45 8.28 11.63
CA TYR A 131 12.63 8.64 10.85
C TYR A 131 13.59 7.46 10.68
N THR A 132 14.30 7.43 9.56
CA THR A 132 15.40 6.49 9.34
C THR A 132 16.72 7.14 9.74
N LYS A 133 17.62 6.34 10.31
CA LYS A 133 18.99 6.79 10.59
C LYS A 133 19.97 5.72 10.12
N GLY A 134 20.90 6.14 9.27
CA GLY A 134 22.02 5.32 8.83
C GLY A 134 23.07 5.14 9.92
N PRO A 135 23.99 4.18 9.76
CA PRO A 135 25.15 4.04 10.62
C PRO A 135 26.00 5.32 10.56
N GLU A 136 26.36 5.89 11.72
CA GLU A 136 27.05 7.20 11.76
C GLU A 136 28.48 7.15 11.26
N ASN A 137 29.18 6.00 11.30
CA ASN A 137 30.54 5.86 10.79
C ASN A 137 30.85 4.41 10.40
N SER A 138 31.71 4.26 9.39
CA SER A 138 32.05 3.07 8.60
C SER A 138 32.22 1.71 9.33
N LEU A 139 31.88 0.65 8.58
CA LEU A 139 32.29 -0.78 8.69
C LEU A 139 31.82 -1.65 9.88
N LEU A 140 31.50 -1.09 11.06
CA LEU A 140 31.13 -1.89 12.25
C LEU A 140 29.82 -1.47 12.92
N THR A 141 29.21 -0.39 12.45
CA THR A 141 27.95 0.10 13.00
C THR A 141 26.78 -0.57 12.27
N GLY A 142 25.86 -1.13 13.05
CA GLY A 142 24.81 -2.03 12.60
C GLY A 142 23.87 -1.51 11.50
N PRO A 143 22.93 -2.36 11.07
CA PRO A 143 22.06 -2.06 9.95
C PRO A 143 21.21 -0.81 10.19
N ARG A 144 20.79 -0.15 9.10
CA ARG A 144 19.93 1.04 9.14
C ARG A 144 18.64 0.77 9.93
N VAL A 145 18.25 1.73 10.76
CA VAL A 145 17.18 1.57 11.76
C VAL A 145 16.04 2.56 11.49
N LEU A 146 14.81 2.08 11.60
CA LEU A 146 13.62 2.92 11.75
C LEU A 146 13.46 3.31 13.21
N TRP A 147 13.37 4.61 13.46
CA TRP A 147 13.15 5.18 14.78
C TRP A 147 11.80 5.87 14.85
N ARG A 148 11.27 5.94 16.06
CA ARG A 148 10.07 6.67 16.43
C ARG A 148 10.41 7.68 17.51
N PHE A 149 10.06 8.94 17.30
CA PHE A 149 10.00 9.98 18.34
C PHE A 149 8.54 10.17 18.73
N GLY A 150 8.19 9.88 19.97
CA GLY A 150 6.81 9.91 20.44
C GLY A 150 6.68 9.60 21.92
N PRO A 151 5.45 9.65 22.46
CA PRO A 151 5.19 9.24 23.83
C PRO A 151 5.39 7.74 23.99
N ASP A 152 5.74 7.34 25.21
CA ASP A 152 5.91 5.93 25.56
C ASP A 152 4.61 5.14 25.48
N LEU A 153 4.73 3.82 25.31
CA LEU A 153 3.61 2.90 25.29
C LEU A 153 3.62 2.07 26.58
N ASP A 154 2.46 1.94 27.22
CA ASP A 154 2.27 1.01 28.34
C ASP A 154 2.20 -0.46 27.84
N ALA A 155 2.09 -1.41 28.77
CA ALA A 155 1.97 -2.84 28.45
C ALA A 155 0.74 -3.18 27.59
N ASN A 156 -0.25 -2.30 27.55
CA ASN A 156 -1.47 -2.44 26.75
C ASN A 156 -1.38 -1.70 25.40
N GLY A 157 -0.25 -1.07 25.10
CA GLY A 157 -0.03 -0.29 23.89
C GLY A 157 -0.75 1.06 23.87
N ASN A 158 -1.03 1.66 25.03
CA ASN A 158 -1.57 3.02 25.15
C ASN A 158 -0.47 4.04 25.39
N TYR A 159 -0.67 5.26 24.91
CA TYR A 159 0.29 6.34 25.12
C TYR A 159 0.33 6.79 26.58
N ILE A 160 1.52 6.83 27.14
CA ILE A 160 1.81 7.37 28.47
C ILE A 160 2.16 8.85 28.30
N THR A 161 1.43 9.73 28.99
CA THR A 161 1.66 11.18 28.99
C THR A 161 1.76 11.83 27.59
N PRO A 162 0.85 11.54 26.64
CA PRO A 162 0.97 12.05 25.28
C PRO A 162 0.91 13.58 25.20
N GLN A 163 0.35 14.28 26.21
CA GLN A 163 0.31 15.74 26.24
C GLN A 163 1.62 16.41 26.67
N ASN A 164 2.56 15.66 27.25
CA ASN A 164 3.84 16.21 27.73
C ASN A 164 4.96 15.82 26.77
N ILE A 165 5.38 16.72 25.90
CA ILE A 165 6.46 16.46 24.93
C ILE A 165 7.81 16.18 25.60
N ASP A 166 8.07 16.70 26.79
CA ASP A 166 9.35 16.54 27.47
C ASP A 166 9.58 15.09 27.95
N THR A 167 8.52 14.28 28.00
CA THR A 167 8.62 12.83 28.30
C THR A 167 8.79 11.97 27.05
N TRP A 168 8.71 12.55 25.85
CA TRP A 168 8.82 11.80 24.61
C TRP A 168 10.26 11.38 24.37
N LYS A 169 10.43 10.19 23.79
CA LYS A 169 11.76 9.63 23.55
C LYS A 169 11.91 9.03 22.18
N HIS A 170 13.15 8.90 21.76
CA HIS A 170 13.55 8.17 20.56
C HIS A 170 13.58 6.68 20.88
N SER A 171 12.78 5.88 20.17
CA SER A 171 12.74 4.42 20.32
C SER A 171 13.00 3.74 18.98
N PRO A 172 13.88 2.73 18.92
CA PRO A 172 14.07 1.94 17.71
C PRO A 172 12.84 1.05 17.49
N VAL A 173 12.40 0.97 16.24
CA VAL A 173 11.22 0.19 15.82
C VAL A 173 11.64 -1.07 15.09
N THR A 174 12.50 -0.93 14.09
CA THR A 174 13.09 -2.06 13.36
C THR A 174 14.48 -1.71 12.85
N ASP A 175 15.32 -2.72 12.69
CA ASP A 175 16.62 -2.62 12.06
C ASP A 175 16.59 -3.27 10.66
N ARG A 176 17.77 -3.40 10.02
CA ARG A 176 17.97 -4.09 8.73
C ARG A 176 17.24 -3.47 7.54
N LEU A 177 16.96 -2.18 7.60
CA LEU A 177 16.42 -1.45 6.46
C LEU A 177 17.42 -1.40 5.30
N ALA A 178 16.90 -1.57 4.08
CA ALA A 178 17.68 -1.50 2.86
C ALA A 178 18.22 -0.08 2.61
N ASP A 179 19.37 0.02 1.97
CA ASP A 179 19.94 1.30 1.55
C ASP A 179 19.19 1.92 0.36
N ALA A 180 19.36 3.23 0.15
CA ALA A 180 18.67 3.99 -0.89
C ALA A 180 18.93 3.49 -2.32
N THR A 181 20.11 2.92 -2.55
CA THR A 181 20.53 2.31 -3.82
C THR A 181 19.67 1.11 -4.23
N ASN A 182 19.11 0.35 -3.28
CA ASN A 182 18.32 -0.86 -3.55
C ASN A 182 16.83 -0.60 -3.69
N ASN A 183 16.35 0.60 -3.39
CA ASN A 183 14.93 0.92 -3.44
C ASN A 183 14.43 1.27 -4.86
N GLN A 184 15.33 1.23 -5.87
CA GLN A 184 15.09 1.74 -7.22
C GLN A 184 13.95 1.13 -8.01
N ARG A 185 13.53 -0.09 -7.67
CA ARG A 185 12.59 -0.87 -8.49
C ARG A 185 11.13 -0.86 -8.02
N ARG A 186 10.78 -0.19 -6.90
CA ARG A 186 9.41 -0.21 -6.35
C ARG A 186 8.90 1.15 -5.84
N TYR A 187 9.35 2.25 -6.44
CA TYR A 187 9.10 3.62 -5.95
C TYR A 187 7.74 4.22 -6.27
N ASN A 188 6.64 3.50 -6.07
CA ASN A 188 5.35 4.07 -6.38
C ASN A 188 4.36 4.03 -5.24
N CYS A 189 3.71 5.18 -5.08
CA CYS A 189 2.46 5.28 -4.33
C CYS A 189 1.29 4.62 -5.07
N ASP A 190 1.58 3.97 -6.21
CA ASP A 190 0.72 3.03 -6.90
C ASP A 190 1.02 1.59 -6.43
N PRO A 191 0.08 0.90 -5.77
CA PRO A 191 0.22 -0.53 -5.50
C PRO A 191 0.25 -1.40 -6.77
N PHE A 192 -0.06 -0.85 -7.96
CA PHE A 192 -0.15 -1.55 -9.24
C PHE A 192 1.00 -1.23 -10.25
N GLN A 193 2.11 -0.63 -9.81
CA GLN A 193 3.34 -0.45 -10.62
C GLN A 193 3.23 0.37 -11.94
N THR A 194 2.24 1.25 -12.13
CA THR A 194 2.32 2.22 -13.24
C THR A 194 3.25 3.35 -12.84
N VAL A 195 4.34 3.62 -13.59
CA VAL A 195 5.47 4.55 -13.30
C VAL A 195 5.11 5.97 -12.82
N GLU A 196 3.83 6.32 -12.79
CA GLU A 196 3.29 7.59 -12.33
C GLU A 196 2.69 7.45 -10.92
N VAL A 197 3.06 8.37 -10.03
CA VAL A 197 2.43 8.49 -8.71
C VAL A 197 0.94 8.79 -8.95
N PRO A 198 -0.01 7.96 -8.49
CA PRO A 198 -1.43 8.21 -8.75
C PRO A 198 -1.81 9.58 -8.21
N THR A 199 -2.51 10.38 -9.02
CA THR A 199 -2.86 11.77 -8.69
C THR A 199 -3.43 11.87 -7.27
N GLY A 200 -2.77 12.67 -6.43
CA GLY A 200 -3.17 12.95 -5.05
C GLY A 200 -2.39 12.24 -3.94
N TRP A 201 -1.47 11.31 -4.26
CA TRP A 201 -0.54 10.75 -3.27
C TRP A 201 0.77 11.53 -3.24
N GLN A 202 1.23 11.90 -2.05
CA GLN A 202 2.53 12.53 -1.83
C GLN A 202 3.47 11.54 -1.13
N ARG A 203 4.70 11.41 -1.61
CA ARG A 203 5.70 10.53 -0.99
C ARG A 203 6.54 11.29 0.01
N ILE A 204 6.86 10.64 1.13
CA ILE A 204 7.81 11.12 2.13
C ILE A 204 8.85 10.01 2.37
N PRO A 205 10.14 10.25 2.07
CA PRO A 205 10.74 11.48 1.52
C PRO A 205 10.37 11.76 0.05
N ALA A 206 10.42 13.04 -0.34
CA ALA A 206 10.03 13.45 -1.69
C ALA A 206 11.06 13.03 -2.76
N ALA A 207 12.36 13.09 -2.47
CA ALA A 207 13.41 12.72 -3.44
C ALA A 207 13.66 11.19 -3.47
N ARG A 208 13.89 10.63 -4.67
CA ARG A 208 13.99 9.17 -4.88
C ARG A 208 15.29 8.57 -4.36
N ASP A 209 16.38 9.30 -4.54
CA ASP A 209 17.73 9.00 -4.08
C ASP A 209 17.88 9.03 -2.55
N GLN A 210 16.83 9.50 -1.86
CA GLN A 210 16.82 9.73 -0.42
C GLN A 210 15.90 8.76 0.34
N VAL A 211 15.30 7.78 -0.35
CA VAL A 211 14.42 6.77 0.25
C VAL A 211 15.28 5.67 0.85
N GLU A 212 15.38 5.59 2.17
CA GLU A 212 16.29 4.68 2.86
C GLU A 212 15.58 3.47 3.50
N GLY A 213 14.99 2.60 2.68
CA GLY A 213 14.42 1.32 3.09
C GLY A 213 13.06 1.43 3.76
N PHE A 214 12.65 2.62 4.21
CA PHE A 214 11.28 2.90 4.63
C PHE A 214 10.81 4.21 4.01
N TYR A 215 9.59 4.23 3.49
CA TYR A 215 8.93 5.46 3.03
C TYR A 215 7.42 5.33 3.14
N SER A 216 6.76 6.49 3.24
CA SER A 216 5.32 6.57 3.23
C SER A 216 4.81 7.29 1.99
N CYS A 217 3.65 6.88 1.52
CA CYS A 217 2.85 7.65 0.60
C CYS A 217 1.59 8.09 1.33
N VAL A 218 1.30 9.38 1.33
CA VAL A 218 0.21 9.97 2.10
C VAL A 218 -0.80 10.65 1.16
N ARG A 219 -2.08 10.50 1.49
CA ARG A 219 -3.20 11.18 0.81
C ARG A 219 -4.31 11.42 1.81
N GLY A 220 -4.38 12.65 2.33
CA GLY A 220 -5.30 12.97 3.43
C GLY A 220 -5.08 12.05 4.64
N GLY A 221 -6.16 11.51 5.21
CA GLY A 221 -6.11 10.55 6.32
C GLY A 221 -5.65 9.13 5.96
N GLN A 222 -5.11 8.89 4.75
CA GLN A 222 -4.64 7.59 4.30
C GLN A 222 -3.13 7.56 4.07
N VAL A 223 -2.52 6.43 4.40
CA VAL A 223 -1.08 6.18 4.23
C VAL A 223 -0.86 4.81 3.61
N ILE A 224 0.08 4.72 2.68
CA ILE A 224 0.69 3.46 2.26
C ILE A 224 2.09 3.43 2.87
N LEU A 225 2.32 2.48 3.76
CA LEU A 225 3.61 2.25 4.40
C LEU A 225 4.38 1.24 3.55
N ASN A 226 5.59 1.60 3.13
CA ASN A 226 6.45 0.75 2.35
C ASN A 226 7.75 0.52 3.10
N ALA A 227 8.10 -0.75 3.29
CA ALA A 227 9.30 -1.14 4.00
C ALA A 227 10.07 -2.19 3.19
N ASN A 228 11.37 -1.99 3.08
CA ASN A 228 12.34 -2.82 2.39
C ASN A 228 13.49 -3.08 3.36
N ALA A 229 13.79 -4.35 3.57
CA ALA A 229 14.91 -4.81 4.38
C ALA A 229 15.89 -5.61 3.55
N GLN A 230 17.16 -5.54 3.95
CA GLN A 230 18.25 -6.29 3.36
C GLN A 230 19.17 -6.79 4.47
N LEU A 231 19.51 -8.08 4.39
CA LEU A 231 20.53 -8.69 5.23
C LEU A 231 21.66 -9.23 4.36
N GLU A 232 22.88 -8.79 4.66
CA GLU A 232 24.08 -9.43 4.14
C GLU A 232 24.48 -10.59 5.06
N MET A 233 24.57 -11.78 4.48
CA MET A 233 25.00 -12.98 5.18
C MET A 233 26.53 -13.02 5.29
N THR A 234 27.02 -13.84 6.21
CA THR A 234 28.45 -14.14 6.32
C THR A 234 28.92 -15.18 5.30
N THR A 235 27.98 -15.89 4.65
CA THR A 235 28.28 -16.88 3.61
C THR A 235 28.66 -16.21 2.29
N LEU A 236 29.62 -16.81 1.59
CA LEU A 236 30.12 -16.31 0.31
C LEU A 236 29.71 -17.25 -0.84
N THR A 237 29.14 -16.67 -1.90
CA THR A 237 28.95 -17.33 -3.21
C THR A 237 29.83 -16.63 -4.22
N ALA A 238 30.75 -17.38 -4.85
CA ALA A 238 31.69 -16.86 -5.85
C ALA A 238 32.46 -15.58 -5.39
N GLY A 239 32.84 -15.50 -4.11
CA GLY A 239 33.56 -14.36 -3.54
C GLY A 239 32.68 -13.17 -3.13
N THR A 240 31.36 -13.26 -3.30
CA THR A 240 30.40 -12.22 -2.89
C THR A 240 29.55 -12.70 -1.71
N ARG A 241 29.23 -11.81 -0.76
CA ARG A 241 28.36 -12.14 0.37
C ARG A 241 26.94 -12.40 -0.13
N ASP A 242 26.34 -13.50 0.32
CA ASP A 242 24.94 -13.79 0.03
C ASP A 242 24.05 -12.69 0.64
N LYS A 243 22.99 -12.31 -0.08
CA LYS A 243 22.03 -11.29 0.38
C LYS A 243 20.62 -11.86 0.43
N VAL A 244 19.86 -11.43 1.44
CA VAL A 244 18.43 -11.71 1.58
C VAL A 244 17.71 -10.38 1.61
N ASP A 245 16.82 -10.19 0.64
CA ASP A 245 16.02 -8.98 0.48
C ASP A 245 14.53 -9.31 0.69
N TYR A 246 13.83 -8.44 1.40
CA TYR A 246 12.38 -8.55 1.56
C TYR A 246 11.73 -7.18 1.54
N ALA A 247 10.57 -7.09 0.91
CA ALA A 247 9.83 -5.85 0.72
C ALA A 247 8.34 -6.11 0.97
N ALA A 248 7.72 -5.26 1.78
CA ALA A 248 6.30 -5.30 2.05
C ALA A 248 5.69 -3.91 2.02
N SER A 249 4.40 -3.86 1.71
CA SER A 249 3.61 -2.64 1.65
C SER A 249 2.25 -2.89 2.30
N THR A 250 1.75 -1.91 3.04
CA THR A 250 0.41 -1.96 3.62
C THR A 250 -0.26 -0.60 3.53
N ARG A 251 -1.58 -0.60 3.34
CA ARG A 251 -2.39 0.62 3.31
C ARG A 251 -3.18 0.73 4.62
N VAL A 252 -3.15 1.92 5.21
CA VAL A 252 -3.78 2.25 6.48
C VAL A 252 -4.50 3.60 6.39
N ALA A 253 -5.54 3.77 7.19
CA ALA A 253 -6.26 5.03 7.35
C ALA A 253 -6.40 5.36 8.85
N THR A 254 -6.49 6.65 9.17
CA THR A 254 -6.74 7.14 10.54
C THR A 254 -8.11 6.70 11.05
N ARG A 255 -8.24 6.46 12.36
CA ARG A 255 -9.54 6.20 13.02
C ARG A 255 -10.18 7.46 13.56
N ALA A 256 -9.40 8.50 13.89
CA ALA A 256 -9.93 9.70 14.54
C ALA A 256 -10.64 10.68 13.58
N ILE A 257 -10.98 10.23 12.37
CA ILE A 257 -12.02 10.84 11.57
C ILE A 257 -13.34 10.78 12.37
N ASN A 258 -13.64 11.88 13.07
CA ASN A 258 -14.97 12.20 13.58
C ASN A 258 -15.88 12.70 12.45
N ASP A 259 -15.35 12.86 11.24
CA ASP A 259 -16.21 12.71 10.07
C ASP A 259 -16.56 11.24 10.01
N LEU A 260 -17.80 10.94 10.40
CA LEU A 260 -18.54 9.74 10.02
C LEU A 260 -17.82 9.02 8.88
N PHE A 261 -17.39 7.79 9.15
CA PHE A 261 -17.14 6.81 8.11
C PHE A 261 -18.37 6.72 7.21
N PHE A 262 -18.45 7.60 6.22
CA PHE A 262 -18.92 7.21 4.92
C PHE A 262 -17.72 6.53 4.28
N LEU A 263 -17.53 5.24 4.60
CA LEU A 263 -16.76 4.29 3.79
C LEU A 263 -17.29 4.22 2.35
N THR A 264 -18.39 4.89 2.03
CA THR A 264 -18.75 5.25 0.68
C THR A 264 -17.83 6.41 0.25
N ALA A 265 -16.69 6.06 -0.35
CA ALA A 265 -16.16 6.95 -1.39
C ALA A 265 -17.33 7.39 -2.27
N ALA A 266 -17.36 8.66 -2.70
CA ALA A 266 -18.38 9.10 -3.63
C ALA A 266 -18.47 8.04 -4.75
N PRO A 267 -19.67 7.58 -5.14
CA PRO A 267 -19.82 6.53 -6.14
C PRO A 267 -19.42 7.00 -7.56
N PHE A 268 -18.74 8.14 -7.64
CA PHE A 268 -18.20 8.75 -8.84
C PHE A 268 -16.88 9.47 -8.55
N ASN A 269 -16.06 9.68 -9.58
CA ASN A 269 -14.95 10.62 -9.61
C ASN A 269 -15.24 11.69 -10.67
N LEU A 270 -14.90 12.96 -10.41
CA LEU A 270 -14.97 14.00 -11.44
C LEU A 270 -13.70 13.96 -12.31
N ARG A 271 -13.89 13.90 -13.63
CA ARG A 271 -12.82 13.97 -14.64
C ARG A 271 -13.09 15.12 -15.62
N GLN A 272 -12.05 15.57 -16.31
CA GLN A 272 -12.22 16.36 -17.52
C GLN A 272 -12.74 15.45 -18.65
N GLY A 273 -13.67 15.95 -19.46
CA GLY A 273 -14.08 15.27 -20.70
C GLY A 273 -12.89 15.09 -21.64
N THR A 274 -12.90 14.04 -22.45
CA THR A 274 -11.84 13.85 -23.45
C THR A 274 -11.89 15.00 -24.48
N GLY A 275 -10.77 15.67 -24.70
CA GLY A 275 -10.66 16.76 -25.69
C GLY A 275 -11.06 18.17 -25.20
N GLU A 276 -11.40 18.37 -23.92
CA GLU A 276 -11.69 19.70 -23.37
C GLU A 276 -10.50 20.30 -22.61
N ALA A 277 -9.98 21.44 -23.09
CA ALA A 277 -8.94 22.22 -22.41
C ALA A 277 -9.55 23.19 -21.38
N ARG A 278 -10.12 22.66 -20.29
CA ARG A 278 -10.69 23.49 -19.20
C ARG A 278 -10.11 23.11 -17.83
N PRO A 279 -9.95 24.07 -16.90
CA PRO A 279 -9.27 23.84 -15.63
C PRO A 279 -10.06 22.95 -14.67
N ASN A 280 -11.40 22.91 -14.77
CA ASN A 280 -12.25 22.25 -13.78
C ASN A 280 -12.88 20.95 -14.35
N PRO A 281 -12.82 19.82 -13.63
CA PRO A 281 -13.43 18.56 -14.05
C PRO A 281 -14.95 18.61 -13.86
N THR A 282 -15.70 18.21 -14.88
CA THR A 282 -17.18 18.33 -14.90
C THR A 282 -17.90 17.05 -15.33
N LEU A 283 -17.16 15.99 -15.67
CA LEU A 283 -17.70 14.69 -16.03
C LEU A 283 -17.62 13.73 -14.83
N PRO A 284 -18.75 13.35 -14.21
CA PRO A 284 -18.76 12.28 -13.21
C PRO A 284 -18.59 10.93 -13.89
N ILE A 285 -17.56 10.19 -13.49
CA ILE A 285 -17.32 8.79 -13.88
C ILE A 285 -17.66 7.89 -12.69
N VAL A 286 -18.61 6.99 -12.89
CA VAL A 286 -19.11 6.09 -11.85
C VAL A 286 -18.03 5.08 -11.43
N THR A 287 -17.76 4.97 -10.13
CA THR A 287 -16.71 4.10 -9.55
C THR A 287 -17.26 2.79 -8.99
N GLN A 288 -18.58 2.73 -8.77
CA GLN A 288 -19.34 1.55 -8.32
C GLN A 288 -20.74 1.61 -8.95
N PRO A 289 -21.39 0.48 -9.27
CA PRO A 289 -22.72 0.50 -9.89
C PRO A 289 -23.70 1.35 -9.08
N ALA A 290 -24.41 2.25 -9.76
CA ALA A 290 -25.30 3.21 -9.10
C ALA A 290 -26.56 3.47 -9.93
N THR A 291 -27.63 3.88 -9.25
CA THR A 291 -28.78 4.54 -9.84
C THR A 291 -28.54 6.05 -9.75
N VAL A 292 -28.63 6.75 -10.88
CA VAL A 292 -28.37 8.19 -10.95
C VAL A 292 -29.68 8.92 -11.25
N ILE A 293 -29.95 9.99 -10.52
CA ILE A 293 -31.11 10.87 -10.74
C ILE A 293 -30.57 12.29 -10.86
N ALA A 294 -30.96 13.02 -11.92
CA ALA A 294 -30.63 14.44 -12.07
C ALA A 294 -31.89 15.30 -12.04
N GLU A 295 -31.94 16.29 -11.17
CA GLU A 295 -33.09 17.16 -10.95
C GLU A 295 -32.72 18.62 -11.16
N ILE A 296 -33.58 19.36 -11.86
CA ILE A 296 -33.43 20.82 -12.00
C ILE A 296 -33.99 21.45 -10.72
N ILE A 297 -33.10 22.05 -9.94
CA ILE A 297 -33.46 22.69 -8.66
C ILE A 297 -33.57 24.21 -8.80
N GLN A 298 -32.99 24.80 -9.86
CA GLN A 298 -33.19 26.19 -10.23
C GLN A 298 -33.22 26.31 -11.75
N GLY A 299 -34.22 27.05 -12.27
CA GLY A 299 -34.50 27.20 -13.69
C GLY A 299 -35.82 26.55 -14.09
N GLU A 300 -36.20 26.73 -15.35
CA GLU A 300 -37.43 26.11 -15.89
C GLU A 300 -37.27 24.61 -16.09
N THR A 301 -38.30 23.85 -15.73
CA THR A 301 -38.37 22.42 -16.05
C THR A 301 -38.59 22.22 -17.54
N CYS A 302 -38.24 21.02 -18.04
CA CYS A 302 -38.25 20.76 -19.47
C CYS A 302 -38.50 19.28 -19.78
N PRO A 303 -39.13 18.99 -20.93
CA PRO A 303 -39.40 17.63 -21.39
C PRO A 303 -38.13 16.92 -21.87
N LEU A 304 -38.18 15.60 -22.01
CA LEU A 304 -37.07 14.75 -22.49
C LEU A 304 -36.46 15.23 -23.81
N SER A 305 -37.27 15.80 -24.71
CA SER A 305 -36.81 16.35 -25.99
C SER A 305 -35.82 17.50 -25.85
N SER A 306 -35.79 18.15 -24.69
CA SER A 306 -35.00 19.34 -24.41
C SER A 306 -34.03 19.13 -23.23
N CYS A 307 -34.31 18.16 -22.35
CA CYS A 307 -33.53 17.92 -21.15
C CYS A 307 -33.49 16.44 -20.76
N GLY A 308 -32.33 15.97 -20.30
CA GLY A 308 -32.25 14.63 -19.77
C GLY A 308 -30.84 14.22 -19.39
N VAL A 309 -30.73 12.95 -19.02
CA VAL A 309 -29.53 12.32 -18.51
C VAL A 309 -29.15 11.16 -19.40
N LEU A 310 -27.84 11.04 -19.65
CA LEU A 310 -27.21 9.87 -20.26
C LEU A 310 -26.19 9.30 -19.28
N ALA A 311 -26.22 7.98 -19.10
CA ALA A 311 -25.13 7.21 -18.49
C ALA A 311 -24.57 6.27 -19.55
N ALA A 312 -23.31 6.46 -19.93
CA ALA A 312 -22.66 5.59 -20.93
C ALA A 312 -21.14 5.59 -20.78
N PRO A 313 -20.43 4.57 -21.29
CA PRO A 313 -18.97 4.55 -21.34
C PRO A 313 -18.43 5.76 -22.13
N ASP A 314 -17.25 6.26 -21.75
CA ASP A 314 -16.61 7.47 -22.31
C ASP A 314 -16.61 7.52 -23.85
N ARG A 315 -16.38 6.37 -24.51
CA ARG A 315 -16.38 6.23 -25.98
C ARG A 315 -17.73 6.50 -26.67
N LEU A 316 -18.83 6.53 -25.93
CA LEU A 316 -20.19 6.75 -26.43
C LEU A 316 -20.74 8.14 -26.03
N LEU A 317 -19.94 8.94 -25.33
CA LEU A 317 -20.31 10.31 -24.95
C LEU A 317 -20.04 11.29 -26.10
N PRO A 318 -20.75 12.43 -26.18
CA PRO A 318 -21.81 12.88 -25.26
C PRO A 318 -23.18 12.22 -25.47
N GLY A 319 -23.37 11.43 -26.54
CA GLY A 319 -24.63 10.74 -26.88
C GLY A 319 -25.89 11.62 -26.91
N GLN A 320 -27.05 10.98 -26.92
CA GLN A 320 -28.35 11.61 -26.70
C GLN A 320 -28.86 11.23 -25.30
N PRO A 321 -29.60 12.11 -24.60
CA PRO A 321 -30.23 11.75 -23.34
C PRO A 321 -31.12 10.52 -23.48
N THR A 322 -30.96 9.55 -22.60
CA THR A 322 -31.74 8.30 -22.59
C THR A 322 -32.94 8.39 -21.64
N VAL A 323 -32.86 9.25 -20.63
CA VAL A 323 -33.83 9.36 -19.53
C VAL A 323 -34.12 10.83 -19.23
N ALA A 324 -35.35 11.15 -18.83
CA ALA A 324 -35.77 12.51 -18.51
C ALA A 324 -35.18 12.99 -17.17
N MET A 325 -35.13 14.30 -16.96
CA MET A 325 -34.80 14.86 -15.64
C MET A 325 -35.80 14.36 -14.58
N GLY A 326 -35.32 14.06 -13.37
CA GLY A 326 -36.08 13.47 -12.27
C GLY A 326 -36.34 11.97 -12.40
N SER A 327 -35.95 11.33 -13.51
CA SER A 327 -36.11 9.88 -13.69
C SER A 327 -34.78 9.14 -13.46
N PRO A 328 -34.81 7.92 -12.90
CA PRO A 328 -33.60 7.16 -12.59
C PRO A 328 -32.95 6.57 -13.84
N VAL A 329 -31.63 6.70 -13.97
CA VAL A 329 -30.80 6.01 -14.96
C VAL A 329 -29.83 5.05 -14.28
N GLN A 330 -29.69 3.85 -14.82
CA GLN A 330 -28.77 2.84 -14.30
C GLN A 330 -27.38 3.06 -14.89
N ALA A 331 -26.37 3.22 -14.03
CA ALA A 331 -24.98 3.44 -14.45
C ALA A 331 -24.06 2.36 -13.87
N ASN A 332 -23.19 1.81 -14.72
CA ASN A 332 -22.19 0.80 -14.34
C ASN A 332 -20.84 1.47 -14.06
N ILE A 333 -19.90 0.68 -13.52
CA ILE A 333 -18.53 1.14 -13.28
C ILE A 333 -17.91 1.61 -14.60
N GLY A 334 -17.36 2.83 -14.60
CA GLY A 334 -16.72 3.45 -15.76
C GLY A 334 -17.66 4.25 -16.66
N ASP A 335 -18.97 4.23 -16.41
CA ASP A 335 -19.92 5.06 -17.16
C ASP A 335 -19.77 6.53 -16.74
N GLY A 336 -19.77 7.43 -17.73
CA GLY A 336 -19.82 8.86 -17.53
C GLY A 336 -21.26 9.37 -17.54
N ILE A 337 -21.54 10.35 -16.68
CA ILE A 337 -22.86 10.98 -16.55
C ILE A 337 -22.88 12.31 -17.29
N VAL A 338 -23.72 12.40 -18.31
CA VAL A 338 -23.97 13.64 -19.07
C VAL A 338 -25.38 14.12 -18.79
N VAL A 339 -25.46 15.35 -18.29
CA VAL A 339 -26.68 16.10 -18.05
C VAL A 339 -26.82 17.11 -19.18
N SER A 340 -27.98 17.14 -19.84
CA SER A 340 -28.28 18.16 -20.83
C SER A 340 -29.55 18.94 -20.47
N VAL A 341 -29.48 20.26 -20.55
CA VAL A 341 -30.61 21.18 -20.33
C VAL A 341 -30.66 22.19 -21.46
N TYR A 342 -31.69 22.17 -22.31
CA TYR A 342 -31.83 23.05 -23.47
C TYR A 342 -30.55 23.12 -24.34
N ARG A 343 -29.91 21.96 -24.58
CA ARG A 343 -28.63 21.80 -25.30
C ARG A 343 -27.38 22.33 -24.56
N LEU A 344 -27.53 22.91 -23.38
CA LEU A 344 -26.42 23.10 -22.44
C LEU A 344 -26.03 21.74 -21.87
N ARG A 345 -24.75 21.54 -21.56
CA ARG A 345 -24.23 20.27 -21.04
C ARG A 345 -23.20 20.50 -19.94
N ASN A 346 -23.11 19.55 -19.02
CA ASN A 346 -22.06 19.58 -18.00
C ASN A 346 -20.66 19.29 -18.58
N VAL A 347 -20.59 18.53 -19.66
CA VAL A 347 -19.36 18.21 -20.40
C VAL A 347 -19.65 18.26 -21.90
N TYR A 348 -18.63 18.45 -22.73
CA TYR A 348 -18.78 18.67 -24.18
C TYR A 348 -19.63 19.92 -24.44
N VAL A 349 -19.20 21.01 -23.82
CA VAL A 349 -19.91 22.29 -23.79
C VAL A 349 -20.12 22.81 -25.22
N ASN A 350 -21.35 23.24 -25.52
CA ASN A 350 -21.60 23.95 -26.77
C ASN A 350 -21.22 25.42 -26.60
N ASP A 351 -19.98 25.77 -26.95
CA ASP A 351 -19.45 27.11 -26.78
C ASP A 351 -20.29 28.19 -27.48
N GLN A 352 -21.09 27.85 -28.51
CA GLN A 352 -21.98 28.82 -29.16
C GLN A 352 -23.23 29.17 -28.35
N LEU A 353 -23.62 28.33 -27.39
CA LEU A 353 -24.84 28.50 -26.58
C LEU A 353 -24.54 28.69 -25.09
N GLN A 354 -23.40 28.21 -24.62
CA GLN A 354 -23.03 28.12 -23.21
C GLN A 354 -21.77 28.94 -22.92
N THR A 355 -21.78 29.76 -21.87
CA THR A 355 -20.60 30.52 -21.41
C THR A 355 -19.75 29.71 -20.43
N GLY A 356 -20.38 28.86 -19.62
CA GLY A 356 -19.68 28.14 -18.57
C GLY A 356 -20.45 26.95 -18.02
N VAL A 357 -19.70 26.08 -17.37
CA VAL A 357 -20.20 25.04 -16.47
C VAL A 357 -19.35 25.08 -15.21
N GLU A 358 -20.02 25.04 -14.07
CA GLU A 358 -19.38 24.87 -12.77
C GLU A 358 -19.93 23.59 -12.15
N ALA A 359 -19.04 22.81 -11.53
CA ALA A 359 -19.38 21.57 -10.85
C ALA A 359 -18.99 21.70 -9.38
N TYR A 360 -19.98 21.56 -8.50
CA TYR A 360 -19.81 21.63 -7.06
C TYR A 360 -20.16 20.28 -6.44
N THR A 361 -19.36 19.92 -5.47
CA THR A 361 -19.51 18.80 -4.56
C THR A 361 -19.56 19.38 -3.15
N ARG A 362 -19.75 18.52 -2.16
CA ARG A 362 -19.70 18.93 -0.76
C ARG A 362 -18.42 19.73 -0.40
N ASP A 363 -17.29 19.39 -1.01
CA ASP A 363 -15.98 19.94 -0.61
C ASP A 363 -15.65 21.30 -1.24
N ASN A 364 -16.33 21.68 -2.32
CA ASN A 364 -16.03 22.91 -3.09
C ASN A 364 -17.26 23.78 -3.37
N LEU A 365 -18.34 23.61 -2.61
CA LEU A 365 -19.54 24.44 -2.73
C LEU A 365 -19.28 25.86 -2.17
N PRO A 366 -19.56 26.93 -2.95
CA PRO A 366 -19.33 28.30 -2.49
C PRO A 366 -20.44 28.77 -1.53
N GLN A 367 -20.07 29.65 -0.59
CA GLN A 367 -20.93 30.08 0.54
C GLN A 367 -22.22 30.80 0.12
N ASN A 368 -22.30 31.28 -1.12
CA ASN A 368 -23.47 31.96 -1.68
C ASN A 368 -24.56 30.99 -2.18
N ILE A 369 -24.32 29.67 -2.20
CA ILE A 369 -25.32 28.66 -2.55
C ILE A 369 -25.90 28.05 -1.27
N ASN A 370 -27.16 28.37 -0.96
CA ASN A 370 -27.84 27.92 0.26
C ASN A 370 -28.41 26.49 0.12
N ILE A 371 -27.55 25.53 -0.24
CA ILE A 371 -27.90 24.12 -0.38
C ILE A 371 -26.83 23.29 0.34
N SER A 372 -27.25 22.25 1.06
CA SER A 372 -26.31 21.28 1.63
C SER A 372 -26.20 20.07 0.68
N LEU A 373 -24.99 19.75 0.22
CA LEU A 373 -24.72 18.59 -0.61
C LEU A 373 -24.20 17.42 0.24
N ASN A 374 -24.70 16.22 -0.03
CA ASN A 374 -24.13 14.99 0.51
C ASN A 374 -22.98 14.45 -0.38
N ASN A 375 -22.25 13.43 0.10
CA ASN A 375 -21.11 12.84 -0.61
C ASN A 375 -21.48 12.14 -1.93
N ASN A 376 -22.78 11.90 -2.14
CA ASN A 376 -23.32 11.21 -3.29
C ASN A 376 -23.96 12.20 -4.28
N GLN A 377 -23.69 13.49 -4.13
CA GLN A 377 -24.32 14.54 -4.92
C GLN A 377 -23.28 15.41 -5.62
N VAL A 378 -23.63 15.80 -6.85
CA VAL A 378 -22.94 16.83 -7.62
C VAL A 378 -23.96 17.86 -8.05
N LEU A 379 -23.65 19.12 -7.84
CA LEU A 379 -24.41 20.25 -8.34
C LEU A 379 -23.72 20.81 -9.58
N PHE A 380 -24.43 20.84 -10.70
CA PHE A 380 -23.99 21.54 -11.90
C PHE A 380 -24.69 22.88 -12.03
N VAL A 381 -23.90 23.92 -12.30
CA VAL A 381 -24.42 25.23 -12.70
C VAL A 381 -24.09 25.42 -14.18
N LEU A 382 -25.12 25.40 -15.01
CA LEU A 382 -25.02 25.55 -16.46
C LEU A 382 -25.45 26.97 -16.84
N THR A 383 -24.53 27.75 -17.43
CA THR A 383 -24.80 29.16 -17.78
C THR A 383 -24.81 29.34 -19.29
N SER A 384 -25.93 29.84 -19.80
CA SER A 384 -26.09 30.17 -21.23
C SER A 384 -25.47 31.52 -21.59
N ARG A 385 -25.26 31.77 -22.88
CA ARG A 385 -24.86 33.09 -23.42
C ARG A 385 -25.91 34.18 -23.25
N THR A 386 -27.17 33.82 -23.01
CA THR A 386 -28.25 34.76 -22.72
C THR A 386 -28.40 35.06 -21.22
N ASN A 387 -27.40 34.70 -20.41
CA ASN A 387 -27.37 34.86 -18.95
C ASN A 387 -28.47 34.11 -18.19
N GLN A 388 -29.11 33.12 -18.81
CA GLN A 388 -29.93 32.14 -18.08
C GLN A 388 -29.02 31.09 -17.45
N SER A 389 -29.23 30.82 -16.16
CA SER A 389 -28.51 29.78 -15.41
C SER A 389 -29.46 28.68 -14.95
N TYR A 390 -29.00 27.44 -15.04
CA TYR A 390 -29.71 26.26 -14.56
C TYR A 390 -28.86 25.56 -13.51
N GLN A 391 -29.48 25.22 -12.39
CA GLN A 391 -28.85 24.39 -11.37
C GLN A 391 -29.43 22.98 -11.44
N VAL A 392 -28.57 22.00 -11.68
CA VAL A 392 -28.95 20.59 -11.76
C VAL A 392 -28.26 19.81 -10.65
N LEU A 393 -29.04 19.24 -9.75
CA LEU A 393 -28.57 18.36 -8.69
C LEU A 393 -28.58 16.91 -9.19
N VAL A 394 -27.42 16.28 -9.22
CA VAL A 394 -27.25 14.88 -9.59
C VAL A 394 -26.98 14.07 -8.34
N THR A 395 -27.84 13.10 -8.05
CA THR A 395 -27.72 12.19 -6.91
C THR A 395 -27.38 10.79 -7.39
N PHE A 396 -26.40 10.17 -6.75
CA PHE A 396 -25.95 8.81 -7.02
C PHE A 396 -26.33 7.88 -5.87
N THR A 397 -27.14 6.87 -6.13
CA THR A 397 -27.49 5.85 -5.14
C THR A 397 -26.78 4.55 -5.50
N PRO A 398 -25.76 4.12 -4.73
CA PRO A 398 -25.13 2.81 -4.87
C PRO A 398 -26.14 1.67 -4.97
N ARG A 399 -25.83 0.67 -5.79
CA ARG A 399 -26.60 -0.57 -5.93
C ARG A 399 -25.88 -1.75 -5.32
#